data_AF-A0A336N1F5-F1
#
_entry.id   AF-A0A336N1F5-F1
#
_cell.length_a   1.000
_cell.length_b   1.000
_cell.length_c   1.000
_cell.angle_alpha   90.00
_cell.angle_beta   90.00
_cell.angle_gamma   90.00
#
_symmetry.space_group_name_H-M   'P 1'
#
loop_
_entity.id
_entity.type
_entity.pdbx_description
1 polymer ?
#
loop_
_entity_poly.entity_id
_entity_poly.type
_entity_poly.pdbx_seq_one_letter_code
_entity_poly.pdbx_strand_id
1 'polypeptide(L)'
;MSIDSCGGVDPRIKIELERLNSATETINQYEIQVDCIVLKLEARREFHVLLKESIEKIKQSAAKIGNAIETAKPYYEARLYCNQITKDMLEAQATYERSKSTLAAAKEMVNLAEQGLGEKNTLDVACQEMLSHATSRVNESQSECTDARNNLKMCELKQEVANTRVNKLQAQLKGAIRASRMRRYLLLINLVAYQHDLLFLRGLSGNAQSCHFSCK
;
A
#
# COMPACT_ATOMS: atom_id res chain seq x y z
N MET A 1 78.92 28.47 61.33
CA MET A 1 77.76 28.48 62.24
C MET A 1 76.75 27.54 61.62
N SER A 2 76.64 26.35 62.20
CA SER A 2 75.95 25.21 61.63
C SER A 2 74.43 25.38 61.73
N ILE A 3 73.77 24.96 60.67
CA ILE A 3 72.31 24.88 60.49
C ILE A 3 71.77 23.83 61.46
N ASP A 4 70.93 24.24 62.41
CA ASP A 4 70.01 23.35 63.13
C ASP A 4 68.57 23.76 62.79
N SER A 5 68.10 23.25 61.65
CA SER A 5 66.70 23.20 61.28
C SER A 5 66.10 21.92 61.87
N CYS A 6 65.44 21.97 63.03
CA CYS A 6 64.55 20.88 63.46
C CYS A 6 63.53 21.34 64.53
N GLY A 7 62.56 22.15 64.13
CA GLY A 7 61.33 22.35 64.91
C GLY A 7 60.31 21.29 64.52
N GLY A 8 60.29 20.15 65.24
CA GLY A 8 59.29 19.12 65.05
C GLY A 8 57.90 19.63 65.44
N VAL A 9 56.95 19.60 64.50
CA VAL A 9 55.54 19.93 64.76
C VAL A 9 55.01 19.05 65.90
N ASP A 10 54.31 19.64 66.88
CA ASP A 10 53.69 18.91 67.99
C ASP A 10 52.85 17.74 67.43
N PRO A 11 53.05 16.50 67.90
CA PRO A 11 52.31 15.33 67.45
C PRO A 11 50.78 15.49 67.47
N ARG A 12 50.24 16.30 68.40
CA ARG A 12 48.80 16.57 68.47
C ARG A 12 48.33 17.43 67.28
N ILE A 13 49.11 18.45 66.93
CA ILE A 13 48.85 19.30 65.76
C ILE A 13 48.94 18.46 64.48
N LYS A 14 49.91 17.54 64.40
CA LYS A 14 50.06 16.62 63.27
C LYS A 14 48.83 15.73 63.06
N ILE A 15 48.29 15.15 64.14
CA ILE A 15 47.09 14.29 64.07
C ILE A 15 45.86 15.09 63.61
N GLU A 16 45.66 16.30 64.12
CA GLU A 16 44.52 17.13 63.68
C GLU A 16 44.67 17.60 62.23
N LEU A 17 45.89 17.85 61.74
CA LEU A 17 46.15 18.14 60.33
C LEU A 17 45.87 16.92 59.43
N GLU A 18 46.24 15.72 59.86
CA GLU A 18 45.91 14.48 59.14
C GLU A 18 44.40 14.25 59.08
N ARG A 19 43.67 14.53 60.18
CA ARG A 19 42.19 14.48 60.21
C ARG A 19 41.56 15.52 59.28
N LEU A 20 42.09 16.75 59.27
CA LEU A 20 41.59 17.81 58.41
C LEU A 20 41.84 17.48 56.93
N ASN A 21 43.01 16.95 56.59
CA ASN A 21 43.32 16.50 55.24
C ASN A 21 42.39 15.35 54.81
N SER A 22 42.13 14.38 55.70
CA SER A 22 41.20 13.28 55.44
C SER A 22 39.74 13.77 55.26
N ALA A 23 39.30 14.72 56.08
CA ALA A 23 37.98 15.33 55.94
C ALA A 23 37.87 16.11 54.62
N THR A 24 38.92 16.84 54.23
CA THR A 24 38.99 17.59 52.97
C THR A 24 38.93 16.65 51.76
N GLU A 25 39.67 15.53 51.81
CA GLU A 25 39.63 14.51 50.77
C GLU A 25 38.23 13.87 50.65
N THR A 26 37.58 13.61 51.78
CA THR A 26 36.21 13.08 51.83
C THR A 26 35.20 14.07 51.21
N ILE A 27 35.34 15.37 51.50
CA ILE A 27 34.52 16.43 50.89
C ILE A 27 34.69 16.43 49.37
N ASN A 28 35.94 16.44 48.88
CA ASN A 28 36.22 16.43 47.44
C ASN A 28 35.64 15.19 46.73
N GLN A 29 35.67 14.02 47.39
CA GLN A 29 35.07 12.80 46.85
C GLN A 29 33.55 12.91 46.74
N TYR A 30 32.89 13.49 47.74
CA TYR A 30 31.44 13.68 47.69
C TYR A 30 31.02 14.73 46.66
N GLU A 31 31.78 15.80 46.47
CA GLU A 31 31.54 16.79 45.42
C GLU A 31 31.53 16.13 44.03
N ILE A 32 32.55 15.32 43.71
CA ILE A 32 32.62 14.58 42.43
C ILE A 32 31.44 13.60 42.27
N GLN A 33 31.04 12.93 43.34
CA GLN A 33 29.91 11.99 43.29
C GLN A 33 28.59 12.72 43.02
N VAL A 34 28.37 13.86 43.67
CA VAL A 34 27.17 14.69 43.44
C VAL A 34 27.13 15.15 41.98
N ASP A 35 28.22 15.67 41.43
CA ASP A 35 28.30 16.10 40.03
C ASP A 35 28.02 14.94 39.05
N CYS A 36 28.58 13.76 39.32
CA CYS A 36 28.33 12.56 38.52
C CYS A 36 26.85 12.13 38.54
N ILE A 37 26.19 12.23 39.71
CA ILE A 37 24.77 11.91 39.83
C ILE A 37 23.94 12.94 39.06
N VAL A 38 24.24 14.24 39.19
CA VAL A 38 23.53 15.31 38.49
C VAL A 38 23.63 15.12 36.97
N LEU A 39 24.83 14.89 36.43
CA LEU A 39 25.05 14.63 35.00
C LEU A 39 24.27 13.40 34.50
N LYS A 40 24.23 12.32 35.29
CA LYS A 40 23.43 11.13 34.94
C LYS A 40 21.93 11.42 34.92
N LEU A 41 21.44 12.25 35.84
CA LEU A 41 20.03 12.64 35.89
C LEU A 41 19.67 13.54 34.71
N GLU A 42 20.54 14.47 34.32
CA GLU A 42 20.37 15.31 33.13
C GLU A 42 20.31 14.47 31.85
N ALA A 43 21.26 13.55 31.64
CA ALA A 43 21.25 12.64 30.49
C ALA A 43 19.99 11.75 30.46
N ARG A 44 19.54 11.24 31.62
CA ARG A 44 18.28 10.48 31.71
C ARG A 44 17.08 11.35 31.37
N ARG A 45 17.05 12.60 31.83
CA ARG A 45 15.97 13.55 31.52
C ARG A 45 15.92 13.83 30.03
N GLU A 46 17.06 14.12 29.41
CA GLU A 46 17.16 14.33 27.95
C GLU A 46 16.68 13.12 27.17
N PHE A 47 17.13 11.91 27.56
CA PHE A 47 16.66 10.68 26.95
C PHE A 47 15.13 10.54 27.02
N HIS A 48 14.53 10.81 28.18
CA HIS A 48 13.08 10.75 28.33
C HIS A 48 12.33 11.81 27.52
N VAL A 49 12.92 12.99 27.34
CA VAL A 49 12.37 14.03 26.45
C VAL A 49 12.38 13.54 25.01
N LEU A 50 13.52 13.07 24.51
CA LEU A 50 13.66 12.54 23.15
C LEU A 50 12.74 11.33 22.89
N LEU A 51 12.60 10.45 23.88
CA LEU A 51 11.69 9.30 23.79
C LEU A 51 10.24 9.75 23.66
N LYS A 52 9.79 10.71 24.48
CA LYS A 52 8.43 11.27 24.40
C LYS A 52 8.18 11.92 23.04
N GLU A 53 9.11 12.73 22.56
CA GLU A 53 9.01 13.35 21.23
C GLU A 53 8.92 12.31 20.11
N SER A 54 9.72 11.25 20.20
CA SER A 54 9.74 10.17 19.21
C SER A 54 8.42 9.40 19.20
N ILE A 55 7.89 9.06 20.38
CA ILE A 55 6.59 8.41 20.52
C ILE A 55 5.48 9.29 19.94
N GLU A 56 5.52 10.60 20.18
CA GLU A 56 4.52 11.53 19.66
C GLU A 56 4.58 11.66 18.13
N LYS A 57 5.79 11.75 17.54
CA LYS A 57 5.99 11.73 16.08
C LYS A 57 5.47 10.43 15.45
N ILE A 58 5.67 9.30 16.12
CA ILE A 58 5.16 7.99 15.71
C ILE A 58 3.62 7.98 15.77
N LYS A 59 3.01 8.46 16.86
CA LYS A 59 1.55 8.56 17.00
C LYS A 59 0.93 9.45 15.94
N GLN A 60 1.50 10.61 15.66
CA GLN A 60 1.03 11.52 14.60
C GLN A 60 1.11 10.88 13.22
N SER A 61 2.20 10.17 12.93
CA SER A 61 2.36 9.44 11.68
C SER A 61 1.35 8.30 11.57
N ALA A 62 1.14 7.55 12.67
CA ALA A 62 0.14 6.50 12.76
C ALA A 62 -1.29 7.04 12.59
N ALA A 63 -1.61 8.21 13.15
CA ALA A 63 -2.92 8.86 13.00
C ALA A 63 -3.17 9.30 11.54
N LYS A 64 -2.18 9.91 10.88
CA LYS A 64 -2.24 10.27 9.45
C LYS A 64 -2.47 9.04 8.56
N ILE A 65 -1.84 7.92 8.92
CA ILE A 65 -1.96 6.65 8.21
C ILE A 65 -3.26 5.89 8.60
N GLY A 66 -3.80 6.16 9.79
CA GLY A 66 -4.99 5.56 10.40
C GLY A 66 -6.25 5.74 9.54
N ASN A 67 -6.45 6.93 8.98
CA ASN A 67 -7.59 7.22 8.10
C ASN A 67 -7.25 7.18 6.61
N ALA A 68 -5.98 6.94 6.26
CA ALA A 68 -5.52 6.92 4.87
C ALA A 68 -6.14 5.77 4.05
N ILE A 69 -6.46 4.64 4.70
CA ILE A 69 -7.12 3.49 4.04
C ILE A 69 -8.56 3.86 3.67
N GLU A 70 -9.36 4.32 4.63
CA GLU A 70 -10.76 4.70 4.39
C GLU A 70 -10.88 5.85 3.38
N THR A 71 -9.99 6.84 3.46
CA THR A 71 -9.96 7.95 2.49
C THR A 71 -9.52 7.53 1.08
N ALA A 72 -8.65 6.51 0.95
CA ALA A 72 -8.23 5.99 -0.36
C ALA A 72 -9.17 4.91 -0.92
N LYS A 73 -10.08 4.36 -0.11
CA LYS A 73 -11.07 3.34 -0.48
C LYS A 73 -11.82 3.62 -1.79
N PRO A 74 -12.45 4.80 -2.01
CA PRO A 74 -13.18 5.08 -3.24
C PRO A 74 -12.30 5.01 -4.49
N TYR A 75 -11.01 5.33 -4.40
CA TYR A 75 -10.07 5.18 -5.51
C TYR A 75 -9.86 3.71 -5.89
N TYR A 76 -9.66 2.83 -4.88
CA TYR A 76 -9.46 1.41 -5.14
C TYR A 76 -10.72 0.72 -5.66
N GLU A 77 -11.89 1.10 -5.16
CA GLU A 77 -13.19 0.62 -5.66
C GLU A 77 -13.41 1.06 -7.12
N ALA A 78 -13.17 2.33 -7.45
CA ALA A 78 -13.27 2.82 -8.82
C ALA A 78 -12.28 2.11 -9.76
N ARG A 79 -11.07 1.80 -9.27
CA ARG A 79 -10.07 1.07 -10.06
C ARG A 79 -10.46 -0.39 -10.28
N LEU A 80 -11.03 -1.05 -9.28
CA LEU A 80 -11.58 -2.39 -9.41
C LEU A 80 -12.72 -2.41 -10.44
N TYR A 81 -13.63 -1.44 -10.36
CA TYR A 81 -14.71 -1.27 -11.32
C TYR A 81 -14.19 -1.05 -12.74
N CYS A 82 -13.21 -0.15 -12.93
CA CYS A 82 -12.59 0.10 -14.23
C CYS A 82 -11.94 -1.17 -14.84
N ASN A 83 -11.30 -1.99 -14.00
CA ASN A 83 -10.75 -3.27 -14.43
C ASN A 83 -11.86 -4.23 -14.87
N GLN A 84 -13.00 -4.26 -14.17
CA GLN A 84 -14.13 -5.10 -14.58
C GLN A 84 -14.69 -4.66 -15.94
N ILE A 85 -14.97 -3.36 -16.12
CA ILE A 85 -15.46 -2.82 -17.39
C ILE A 85 -14.47 -3.08 -18.53
N THR A 86 -13.17 -3.05 -18.25
CA THR A 86 -12.15 -3.37 -19.26
C THR A 86 -12.22 -4.84 -19.69
N LYS A 87 -12.49 -5.77 -18.76
CA LYS A 87 -12.70 -7.18 -19.11
C LYS A 87 -13.97 -7.34 -19.97
N ASP A 88 -15.08 -6.74 -19.54
CA ASP A 88 -16.34 -6.80 -20.27
C ASP A 88 -16.20 -6.21 -21.69
N MET A 89 -15.40 -5.14 -21.84
CA MET A 89 -15.08 -4.55 -23.15
C MET A 89 -14.27 -5.51 -24.03
N LEU A 90 -13.26 -6.18 -23.48
CA LEU A 90 -12.47 -7.18 -24.22
C LEU A 90 -13.33 -8.38 -24.66
N GLU A 91 -14.26 -8.82 -23.82
CA GLU A 91 -15.23 -9.86 -24.16
C GLU A 91 -16.20 -9.41 -25.27
N ALA A 92 -16.70 -8.17 -25.19
CA ALA A 92 -17.52 -7.57 -26.25
C ALA A 92 -16.73 -7.43 -27.57
N GLN A 93 -15.45 -7.06 -27.50
CA GLN A 93 -14.57 -6.98 -28.67
C GLN A 93 -14.37 -8.36 -29.31
N ALA A 94 -14.08 -9.39 -28.50
CA ALA A 94 -13.96 -10.77 -29.00
C ALA A 94 -15.25 -11.28 -29.64
N THR A 95 -16.40 -10.87 -29.10
CA THR A 95 -17.72 -11.21 -29.65
C THR A 95 -17.95 -10.51 -31.00
N TYR A 96 -17.63 -9.22 -31.10
CA TYR A 96 -17.72 -8.46 -32.35
C TYR A 96 -16.83 -9.06 -33.45
N GLU A 97 -15.58 -9.41 -33.15
CA GLU A 97 -14.68 -10.06 -34.12
C GLU A 97 -15.21 -11.43 -34.55
N ARG A 98 -15.83 -12.20 -33.64
CA ARG A 98 -16.49 -13.46 -33.97
C ARG A 98 -17.67 -13.24 -34.92
N SER A 99 -18.58 -12.31 -34.62
CA SER A 99 -19.73 -11.97 -35.47
C SER A 99 -19.29 -11.47 -36.85
N LYS A 100 -18.19 -10.69 -36.92
CA LYS A 100 -17.60 -10.24 -38.18
C LYS A 100 -17.07 -11.40 -39.02
N SER A 101 -16.42 -12.38 -38.39
CA SER A 101 -15.96 -13.61 -39.06
C SER A 101 -17.14 -14.44 -39.58
N THR A 102 -18.20 -14.62 -38.77
CA THR A 102 -19.42 -15.33 -39.20
C THR A 102 -20.11 -14.63 -40.37
N LEU A 103 -20.19 -13.30 -40.36
CA LEU A 103 -20.71 -12.52 -41.48
C LEU A 103 -19.88 -12.67 -42.75
N ALA A 104 -18.54 -12.72 -42.63
CA ALA A 104 -17.67 -12.95 -43.77
C ALA A 104 -17.91 -14.35 -44.38
N ALA A 105 -18.01 -15.39 -43.56
CA ALA A 105 -18.33 -16.74 -44.00
C ALA A 105 -19.73 -16.84 -44.63
N ALA A 106 -20.73 -16.12 -44.09
CA ALA A 106 -22.07 -16.07 -44.67
C ALA A 106 -22.07 -15.43 -46.06
N LYS A 107 -21.31 -14.34 -46.26
CA LYS A 107 -21.15 -13.69 -47.56
C LYS A 107 -20.42 -14.59 -48.56
N GLU A 108 -19.42 -15.34 -48.11
CA GLU A 108 -18.74 -16.32 -48.95
C GLU A 108 -19.67 -17.44 -49.42
N MET A 109 -20.56 -17.95 -48.55
CA MET A 109 -21.59 -18.92 -48.94
C MET A 109 -22.54 -18.39 -50.03
N VAL A 110 -22.91 -17.11 -49.98
CA VAL A 110 -23.70 -16.46 -51.06
C VAL A 110 -22.90 -16.39 -52.35
N ASN A 111 -21.65 -15.91 -52.30
CA ASN A 111 -20.79 -15.81 -53.48
C ASN A 111 -20.59 -17.18 -54.17
N LEU A 112 -20.41 -18.25 -53.40
CA LEU A 112 -20.28 -19.61 -53.93
C LEU A 112 -21.59 -20.11 -54.56
N ALA A 113 -22.74 -19.81 -53.94
CA ALA A 113 -24.05 -20.14 -54.49
C ALA A 113 -24.30 -19.41 -55.83
N GLU A 114 -23.94 -18.13 -55.92
CA GLU A 114 -24.06 -17.32 -57.15
C GLU A 114 -23.18 -17.85 -58.29
N GLN A 115 -21.94 -18.24 -57.99
CA GLN A 115 -21.04 -18.86 -58.98
C GLN A 115 -21.60 -20.17 -59.51
N GLY A 116 -22.11 -21.04 -58.63
CA GLY A 116 -22.71 -22.32 -59.02
C GLY A 116 -23.96 -22.19 -59.89
N LEU A 117 -24.74 -21.10 -59.73
CA LEU A 117 -25.87 -20.78 -60.62
C LEU A 117 -25.42 -20.33 -62.01
N GLY A 118 -24.37 -19.50 -62.08
CA GLY A 118 -23.84 -18.99 -63.36
C GLY A 118 -23.32 -20.09 -64.28
N GLU A 119 -22.85 -21.21 -63.71
CA GLU A 119 -22.34 -22.36 -64.48
C GLU A 119 -23.44 -23.32 -64.97
N LYS A 120 -24.57 -23.44 -64.25
CA LYS A 120 -25.60 -24.46 -64.53
C LYS A 120 -26.72 -24.02 -65.48
N ASN A 121 -26.84 -22.74 -65.86
CA ASN A 121 -27.83 -22.18 -66.80
C ASN A 121 -29.30 -22.62 -66.61
N THR A 122 -29.63 -23.26 -65.48
CA THR A 122 -30.94 -23.83 -65.18
C THR A 122 -31.31 -23.43 -63.76
N LEU A 123 -32.32 -22.56 -63.64
CA LEU A 123 -32.89 -22.12 -62.37
C LEU A 123 -33.88 -23.18 -61.89
N ASP A 124 -33.37 -24.25 -61.29
CA ASP A 124 -34.20 -25.23 -60.59
C ASP A 124 -34.63 -24.69 -59.20
N VAL A 125 -35.77 -25.16 -58.70
CA VAL A 125 -36.41 -24.69 -57.44
C VAL A 125 -35.47 -24.83 -56.25
N ALA A 126 -34.70 -25.93 -56.18
CA ALA A 126 -33.72 -26.17 -55.11
C ALA A 126 -32.59 -25.13 -55.08
N CYS A 127 -32.23 -24.56 -56.24
CA CYS A 127 -31.18 -23.55 -56.34
C CYS A 127 -31.67 -22.18 -55.85
N GLN A 128 -32.92 -21.85 -56.15
CA GLN A 128 -33.58 -20.64 -55.66
C GLN A 128 -33.77 -20.67 -54.14
N GLU A 129 -34.18 -21.82 -53.58
CA GLU A 129 -34.29 -22.01 -52.13
C GLU A 129 -32.93 -21.86 -51.42
N MET A 130 -31.86 -22.40 -52.00
CA MET A 130 -30.50 -22.28 -51.46
C MET A 130 -30.02 -20.82 -51.41
N LEU A 131 -30.21 -20.06 -52.49
CA LEU A 131 -29.89 -18.63 -52.52
C LEU A 131 -30.71 -17.83 -51.51
N SER A 132 -32.01 -18.12 -51.41
CA SER A 132 -32.91 -17.46 -50.47
C SER A 132 -32.45 -17.67 -49.02
N HIS A 133 -32.12 -18.92 -48.67
CA HIS A 133 -31.58 -19.27 -47.35
C HIS A 133 -30.21 -18.61 -47.07
N ALA A 134 -29.29 -18.65 -48.05
CA ALA A 134 -27.98 -18.00 -47.91
C ALA A 134 -28.11 -16.48 -47.72
N THR A 135 -29.03 -15.84 -48.44
CA THR A 135 -29.31 -14.41 -48.33
C THR A 135 -29.94 -14.05 -46.99
N SER A 136 -30.93 -14.83 -46.52
CA SER A 136 -31.52 -14.65 -45.17
C SER A 136 -30.45 -14.71 -44.10
N ARG A 137 -29.55 -15.70 -44.19
CA ARG A 137 -28.46 -15.90 -43.23
C ARG A 137 -27.44 -14.76 -43.23
N VAL A 138 -27.17 -14.14 -44.38
CA VAL A 138 -26.34 -12.92 -44.45
C VAL A 138 -27.02 -11.75 -43.76
N ASN A 139 -28.33 -11.57 -43.95
CA ASN A 139 -29.08 -10.51 -43.29
C ASN A 139 -29.09 -10.68 -41.76
N GLU A 140 -29.33 -11.89 -41.27
CA GLU A 140 -29.27 -12.23 -39.83
C GLU A 140 -27.87 -11.97 -39.25
N SER A 141 -26.82 -12.49 -39.90
CA SER A 141 -25.43 -12.28 -39.46
C SER A 141 -25.02 -10.80 -39.50
N GLN A 142 -25.56 -10.03 -40.44
CA GLN A 142 -25.31 -8.59 -40.56
C GLN A 142 -26.02 -7.81 -39.42
N SER A 143 -27.22 -8.23 -39.03
CA SER A 143 -27.93 -7.69 -37.86
C SER A 143 -27.13 -7.97 -36.59
N GLU A 144 -26.75 -9.22 -36.35
CA GLU A 144 -25.96 -9.61 -35.16
C GLU A 144 -24.61 -8.87 -35.08
N CYS A 145 -23.94 -8.69 -36.22
CA CYS A 145 -22.69 -7.93 -36.29
C CYS A 145 -22.90 -6.44 -35.94
N THR A 146 -24.04 -5.87 -36.33
CA THR A 146 -24.41 -4.49 -35.99
C THR A 146 -24.71 -4.35 -34.49
N ASP A 147 -25.42 -5.30 -33.91
CA ASP A 147 -25.71 -5.32 -32.47
C ASP A 147 -24.44 -5.50 -31.64
N ALA A 148 -23.56 -6.42 -32.04
CA ALA A 148 -22.27 -6.64 -31.39
C ALA A 148 -21.38 -5.38 -31.46
N ARG A 149 -21.41 -4.65 -32.59
CA ARG A 149 -20.70 -3.37 -32.74
C ARG A 149 -21.25 -2.30 -31.80
N ASN A 150 -22.57 -2.18 -31.70
CA ASN A 150 -23.22 -1.22 -30.80
C ASN A 150 -22.89 -1.54 -29.33
N ASN A 151 -22.90 -2.81 -28.95
CA ASN A 151 -22.52 -3.27 -27.62
C ASN A 151 -21.06 -2.95 -27.29
N LEU A 152 -20.12 -3.22 -28.22
CA LEU A 152 -18.72 -2.82 -28.07
C LEU A 152 -18.60 -1.31 -27.86
N LYS A 153 -19.30 -0.51 -28.67
CA LYS A 153 -19.26 0.96 -28.55
C LYS A 153 -19.74 1.44 -27.19
N MET A 154 -20.82 0.83 -26.67
CA MET A 154 -21.32 1.13 -25.33
C MET A 154 -20.33 0.76 -24.23
N CYS A 155 -19.62 -0.37 -24.37
CA CYS A 155 -18.58 -0.78 -23.42
C CYS A 155 -17.37 0.17 -23.44
N GLU A 156 -16.91 0.62 -24.61
CA GLU A 156 -15.85 1.63 -24.75
C GLU A 156 -16.20 2.93 -24.01
N LEU A 157 -17.42 3.44 -24.19
CA LEU A 157 -17.87 4.66 -23.50
C LEU A 157 -17.91 4.47 -21.97
N LYS A 158 -18.39 3.32 -21.50
CA LYS A 158 -18.35 2.99 -20.06
C LYS A 158 -16.93 2.95 -19.53
N GLN A 159 -16.00 2.39 -20.30
CA GLN A 159 -14.59 2.30 -19.94
C GLN A 159 -13.95 3.69 -19.84
N GLU A 160 -14.26 4.59 -20.78
CA GLU A 160 -13.77 5.97 -20.77
C GLU A 160 -14.25 6.74 -19.52
N VAL A 161 -15.53 6.60 -19.17
CA VAL A 161 -16.11 7.20 -17.95
C VAL A 161 -15.45 6.64 -16.69
N ALA A 162 -15.27 5.32 -16.62
CA ALA A 162 -14.60 4.66 -15.50
C ALA A 162 -13.13 5.12 -15.35
N ASN A 163 -12.39 5.21 -16.47
CA ASN A 163 -11.01 5.71 -16.49
C ASN A 163 -10.93 7.17 -16.03
N THR A 164 -11.84 8.02 -16.51
CA THR A 164 -11.92 9.42 -16.09
C THR A 164 -12.19 9.54 -14.59
N ARG A 165 -13.06 8.70 -14.05
CA ARG A 165 -13.35 8.64 -12.61
C ARG A 165 -12.11 8.23 -11.80
N VAL A 166 -11.38 7.21 -12.25
CA VAL A 166 -10.13 6.77 -11.63
C VAL A 166 -9.09 7.89 -11.65
N ASN A 167 -8.89 8.54 -12.78
CA ASN A 167 -7.93 9.64 -12.94
C ASN A 167 -8.27 10.83 -12.02
N LYS A 168 -9.56 11.20 -11.94
CA LYS A 168 -10.04 12.24 -11.03
C LYS A 168 -9.76 11.90 -9.58
N LEU A 169 -10.08 10.67 -9.14
CA LEU A 169 -9.83 10.21 -7.78
C LEU A 169 -8.34 10.10 -7.48
N GLN A 170 -7.54 9.64 -8.45
CA GLN A 170 -6.08 9.58 -8.32
C GLN A 170 -5.48 10.97 -8.12
N ALA A 171 -5.99 11.98 -8.83
CA ALA A 171 -5.55 13.36 -8.67
C ALA A 171 -5.94 13.95 -7.31
N GLN A 172 -7.17 13.69 -6.86
CA GLN A 172 -7.70 14.20 -5.59
C GLN A 172 -7.08 13.53 -4.35
N LEU A 173 -6.76 12.24 -4.43
CA LEU A 173 -6.40 11.42 -3.26
C LEU A 173 -4.92 10.99 -3.24
N LYS A 174 -4.02 11.69 -3.95
CA LYS A 174 -2.58 11.33 -4.05
C LYS A 174 -1.92 11.04 -2.70
N GLY A 175 -2.20 11.87 -1.68
CA GLY A 175 -1.65 11.72 -0.34
C GLY A 175 -2.17 10.47 0.38
N ALA A 176 -3.48 10.24 0.37
CA ALA A 176 -4.12 9.07 0.97
C ALA A 176 -3.70 7.76 0.28
N ILE A 177 -3.56 7.77 -1.05
CA ILE A 177 -3.07 6.60 -1.82
C ILE A 177 -1.63 6.27 -1.42
N ARG A 178 -0.76 7.27 -1.24
CA ARG A 178 0.63 7.05 -0.81
C ARG A 178 0.69 6.51 0.63
N ALA A 179 -0.06 7.10 1.54
CA ALA A 179 -0.10 6.69 2.95
C ALA A 179 -0.72 5.28 3.14
N SER A 180 -1.78 4.95 2.40
CA SER A 180 -2.40 3.61 2.45
C SER A 180 -1.49 2.49 1.93
N ARG A 181 -0.60 2.77 0.96
CA ARG A 181 0.45 1.83 0.54
C ARG A 181 1.46 1.60 1.66
N MET A 182 1.96 2.68 2.26
CA MET A 182 2.87 2.62 3.41
C MET A 182 2.29 1.80 4.57
N ARG A 183 1.00 1.97 4.89
CA ARG A 183 0.33 1.14 5.92
C ARG A 183 0.36 -0.34 5.61
N ARG A 184 0.10 -0.72 4.36
CA ARG A 184 0.14 -2.13 3.94
C ARG A 184 1.55 -2.72 4.05
N TYR A 185 2.58 -1.97 3.67
CA TYR A 185 3.97 -2.39 3.87
C TYR A 185 4.33 -2.50 5.35
N LEU A 186 3.89 -1.57 6.20
CA LEU A 186 4.12 -1.63 7.65
C LEU A 186 3.43 -2.85 8.29
N LEU A 187 2.21 -3.17 7.88
CA LEU A 187 1.51 -4.38 8.32
C LEU A 187 2.22 -5.66 7.89
N LEU A 188 2.75 -5.69 6.66
CA LEU A 188 3.53 -6.82 6.15
C LEU A 188 4.86 -6.97 6.91
N ILE A 189 5.57 -5.86 7.15
CA ILE A 189 6.82 -5.86 7.93
C ILE A 189 6.55 -6.33 9.36
N ASN A 190 5.47 -5.84 10.01
CA ASN A 190 5.09 -6.31 11.33
C ASN A 190 4.77 -7.81 11.32
N LEU A 191 4.02 -8.31 10.33
CA LEU A 191 3.73 -9.75 10.20
C LEU A 191 5.01 -10.58 10.08
N VAL A 192 5.97 -10.16 9.25
CA VAL A 192 7.27 -10.82 9.10
C VAL A 192 8.10 -10.72 10.38
N ALA A 193 8.08 -9.57 11.06
CA ALA A 193 8.79 -9.36 12.31
C ALA A 193 8.21 -10.24 13.45
N TYR A 194 6.88 -10.41 13.49
CA TYR A 194 6.20 -11.38 14.36
C TYR A 194 6.59 -12.83 14.05
N GLN A 195 6.74 -13.19 12.78
CA GLN A 195 7.19 -14.53 12.38
C GLN A 195 8.64 -14.84 12.77
N HIS A 196 9.45 -13.80 13.04
CA HIS A 196 10.86 -13.91 13.41
C HIS A 196 11.15 -13.46 14.86
N ASP A 197 10.13 -13.38 15.73
CA ASP A 197 10.23 -12.93 17.14
C ASP A 197 10.88 -11.53 17.33
N LEU A 198 10.88 -10.70 16.28
CA LEU A 198 11.37 -9.33 16.32
C LEU A 198 10.17 -8.39 16.53
N LEU A 199 9.85 -8.05 17.78
CA LEU A 199 8.77 -7.11 18.11
C LEU A 199 9.13 -5.66 17.73
N PHE A 200 8.94 -5.28 16.47
CA PHE A 200 8.84 -3.86 16.10
C PHE A 200 7.44 -3.35 16.51
N LEU A 201 7.38 -2.46 17.50
CA LEU A 201 6.22 -1.65 17.91
C LEU A 201 5.14 -2.33 18.78
N ARG A 202 5.49 -2.74 20.02
CA ARG A 202 4.52 -3.05 21.09
C ARG A 202 3.85 -1.81 21.73
N GLY A 203 3.99 -0.62 21.16
CA GLY A 203 3.70 0.67 21.85
C GLY A 203 2.50 1.49 21.37
N LEU A 204 1.70 1.02 20.41
CA LEU A 204 0.62 1.82 19.79
C LEU A 204 -0.80 1.25 19.92
N SER A 205 -1.04 0.28 20.80
CA SER A 205 -2.41 -0.14 21.17
C SER A 205 -2.66 0.10 22.65
N GLY A 206 -2.97 1.34 23.01
CA GLY A 206 -3.72 1.60 24.23
C GLY A 206 -5.16 1.10 24.04
N ASN A 207 -5.65 0.35 25.01
CA ASN A 207 -7.03 -0.13 25.21
C ASN A 207 -7.50 -1.29 24.31
N ALA A 208 -7.04 -2.50 24.65
CA ALA A 208 -7.88 -3.69 24.60
C ALA A 208 -7.72 -4.44 25.93
N GLN A 209 -8.71 -4.24 26.82
CA GLN A 209 -8.89 -5.04 28.03
C GLN A 209 -8.98 -6.53 27.67
N SER A 210 -8.46 -7.36 28.58
CA SER A 210 -8.92 -8.73 28.83
C SER A 210 -8.87 -9.70 27.65
N CYS A 211 -7.79 -10.46 27.56
CA CYS A 211 -7.89 -11.90 27.27
C CYS A 211 -6.80 -12.63 28.06
N HIS A 212 -7.19 -13.10 29.24
CA HIS A 212 -6.59 -14.27 29.88
C HIS A 212 -6.41 -15.37 28.83
N PHE A 213 -5.18 -15.81 28.58
CA PHE A 213 -4.95 -17.19 28.18
C PHE A 213 -3.69 -17.69 28.87
N SER A 214 -3.94 -18.38 29.98
CA SER A 214 -3.04 -19.35 30.57
C SER A 214 -2.72 -20.41 29.52
N CYS A 215 -1.46 -20.70 29.30
CA CYS A 215 -1.06 -22.00 28.77
C CYS A 215 0.34 -22.36 29.27
N LYS A 216 0.33 -23.20 30.32
CA LYS A 216 1.40 -24.02 30.93
C LYS A 216 2.74 -23.38 31.24
#